data_AF-A0A9E2CEZ3-F1
#
_entry.id   AF-A0A9E2CEZ3-F1
#
_cell.length_a   1.000
_cell.length_b   1.000
_cell.length_c   1.000
_cell.angle_alpha   90.00
_cell.angle_beta   90.00
_cell.angle_gamma   90.00
#
_symmetry.space_group_name_H-M   'P 1'
#
loop_
_entity.id
_entity.type
_entity.pdbx_description
1 polymer ?
#
loop_
_entity_poly.entity_id
_entity_poly.type
_entity_poly.pdbx_seq_one_letter_code
_entity_poly.pdbx_strand_id
1 'polypeptide(L)'
;MTDVNQGVEQPRNPSSRVGEVVVFWLLVLMGFSAFASCIVLPEWRAYVALEVACQAEEHRRDAVQRDVERTQRLHRAMQSDPAVIDRLARRELTFRQAGEQTVLVALPASGDILESQSESDGLAEMPFVPRPIEPPIPIARLRALLPDYDYAQVFCSGETRPIIMGMSVGLLGIALWLFSPRRPA
;
A
#
# COMPACT_ATOMS: atom_id res chain seq x y z
N MET A 1 -19.04 34.28 -72.47
CA MET A 1 -19.66 33.02 -72.03
C MET A 1 -18.96 32.60 -70.76
N THR A 2 -19.48 33.12 -69.65
CA THR A 2 -18.99 32.94 -68.28
C THR A 2 -20.04 32.11 -67.57
N ASP A 3 -19.78 30.82 -67.41
CA ASP A 3 -20.64 29.94 -66.64
C ASP A 3 -20.57 30.32 -65.17
N VAL A 4 -21.69 30.90 -64.73
CA VAL A 4 -22.06 31.18 -63.37
C VAL A 4 -22.28 29.84 -62.67
N ASN A 5 -21.20 29.29 -62.10
CA ASN A 5 -21.29 28.14 -61.23
C ASN A 5 -21.75 28.64 -59.85
N GLN A 6 -23.07 28.83 -59.74
CA GLN A 6 -23.75 29.15 -58.48
C GLN A 6 -23.51 28.02 -57.49
N GLY A 7 -22.66 28.29 -56.52
CA GLY A 7 -22.47 27.46 -55.35
C GLY A 7 -23.82 27.24 -54.67
N VAL A 8 -24.25 25.98 -54.64
CA VAL A 8 -25.32 25.53 -53.77
C VAL A 8 -24.81 25.71 -52.35
N GLU A 9 -25.12 26.87 -51.75
CA GLU A 9 -24.94 27.11 -50.31
C GLU A 9 -25.86 26.15 -49.57
N GLN A 10 -25.32 24.98 -49.26
CA GLN A 10 -26.00 23.98 -48.46
C GLN A 10 -26.29 24.61 -47.08
N PRO A 11 -27.55 24.70 -46.65
CA PRO A 11 -27.89 25.33 -45.38
C PRO A 11 -27.23 24.54 -44.25
N ARG A 12 -26.23 25.14 -43.59
CA ARG A 12 -25.62 24.61 -42.38
C ARG A 12 -26.70 24.52 -41.31
N ASN A 13 -27.23 23.31 -41.11
CA ASN A 13 -28.20 23.04 -40.08
C ASN A 13 -27.63 23.42 -38.70
N PRO A 14 -28.36 24.20 -37.87
CA PRO A 14 -27.90 24.60 -36.55
C PRO A 14 -27.66 23.42 -35.58
N SER A 15 -28.22 22.24 -35.89
CA SER A 15 -27.95 20.99 -35.17
C SER A 15 -26.49 20.53 -35.26
N SER A 16 -25.74 20.91 -36.30
CA SER A 16 -24.33 20.51 -36.42
C SER A 16 -23.44 21.19 -35.37
N ARG A 17 -23.72 22.45 -35.04
CA ARG A 17 -22.94 23.20 -34.02
C ARG A 17 -23.11 22.62 -32.62
N VAL A 18 -24.32 22.20 -32.26
CA VAL A 18 -24.56 21.56 -30.97
C VAL A 18 -23.84 20.21 -30.89
N GLY A 19 -23.86 19.44 -31.99
CA GLY A 19 -23.11 18.18 -32.09
C GLY A 19 -21.60 18.37 -31.93
N GLU A 20 -21.02 19.37 -32.61
CA GLU A 20 -19.60 19.73 -32.51
C GLU A 20 -19.19 20.09 -31.07
N VAL A 21 -20.00 20.89 -30.38
CA VAL A 21 -19.75 21.27 -28.98
C VAL A 21 -19.83 20.06 -28.04
N VAL A 22 -20.83 19.19 -28.22
CA VAL A 22 -20.98 17.98 -27.39
C VAL A 22 -19.80 17.02 -27.60
N VAL A 23 -19.38 16.79 -28.84
CA VAL A 23 -18.23 15.93 -29.15
C VAL A 23 -16.94 16.50 -28.56
N PHE A 24 -16.73 17.82 -28.65
CA PHE A 24 -15.60 18.49 -28.03
C PHE A 24 -15.56 18.23 -26.51
N TRP A 25 -16.68 18.46 -25.81
CA TRP A 25 -16.75 18.24 -24.37
C TRP A 25 -16.54 16.77 -23.98
N LEU A 26 -17.07 15.82 -24.76
CA LEU A 26 -16.83 14.39 -24.54
C LEU A 26 -15.34 14.04 -24.67
N LEU A 27 -14.66 14.55 -25.70
CA LEU A 27 -13.22 14.33 -25.89
C LEU A 27 -12.40 14.94 -24.74
N VAL A 28 -12.74 16.14 -24.29
CA VAL A 28 -12.07 16.81 -23.17
C VAL A 28 -12.26 16.02 -21.88
N LEU A 29 -13.50 15.61 -21.57
CA LEU A 29 -13.80 14.82 -20.38
C LEU A 29 -13.11 13.45 -20.40
N MET A 30 -13.09 12.78 -21.56
CA MET A 30 -12.41 11.51 -21.72
C MET A 30 -10.90 11.66 -21.50
N GLY A 31 -10.26 12.65 -22.13
CA GLY A 31 -8.83 12.95 -21.93
C GLY A 31 -8.51 13.30 -20.48
N PHE A 32 -9.33 14.15 -19.86
CA PHE A 32 -9.16 14.55 -18.47
C PHE A 32 -9.35 13.38 -17.50
N SER A 33 -10.33 12.50 -17.73
CA SER A 33 -10.55 11.34 -16.88
C SER A 33 -9.38 10.35 -16.90
N ALA A 34 -8.80 10.10 -18.08
CA ALA A 34 -7.61 9.27 -18.23
C ALA A 34 -6.39 9.90 -17.53
N PHE A 35 -6.18 11.21 -17.77
CA PHE A 35 -5.11 11.96 -17.15
C PHE A 35 -5.22 12.02 -15.61
N ALA A 36 -6.41 12.32 -15.09
CA ALA A 36 -6.69 12.35 -13.67
C ALA A 36 -6.44 10.98 -13.03
N SER A 37 -6.87 9.89 -13.68
CA SER A 37 -6.61 8.53 -13.20
C SER A 37 -5.11 8.23 -13.12
N CYS A 38 -4.32 8.68 -14.10
CA CYS A 38 -2.86 8.51 -14.11
C CYS A 38 -2.14 9.26 -12.98
N ILE A 39 -2.70 10.37 -12.47
CA ILE A 39 -2.10 11.15 -11.38
C ILE A 39 -2.59 10.67 -10.02
N VAL A 40 -3.90 10.42 -9.89
CA VAL A 40 -4.52 10.10 -8.60
C VAL A 40 -4.11 8.70 -8.11
N LEU A 41 -4.05 7.70 -8.99
CA LEU A 41 -3.67 6.34 -8.59
C LEU A 41 -2.27 6.22 -7.95
N PRO A 42 -1.19 6.74 -8.56
CA PRO A 42 0.14 6.58 -7.97
C PRO A 42 0.28 7.31 -6.63
N GLU A 43 -0.30 8.51 -6.48
CA GLU A 43 -0.33 9.24 -5.22
C GLU A 43 -1.09 8.47 -4.13
N TRP A 44 -2.24 7.91 -4.48
CA TRP A 44 -3.00 7.06 -3.57
C TRP A 44 -2.18 5.85 -3.11
N ARG A 45 -1.42 5.20 -4.01
CA ARG A 45 -0.55 4.09 -3.65
C ARG A 45 0.62 4.50 -2.77
N ALA A 46 1.22 5.66 -3.03
CA ALA A 46 2.27 6.20 -2.18
C ALA A 46 1.74 6.45 -0.77
N TYR A 47 0.53 7.02 -0.65
CA TYR A 47 -0.15 7.20 0.62
C TYR A 47 -0.40 5.87 1.35
N VAL A 48 -0.97 4.87 0.67
CA VAL A 48 -1.20 3.53 1.24
C VAL A 48 0.10 2.87 1.69
N ALA A 49 1.18 2.98 0.90
CA ALA A 49 2.48 2.41 1.26
C ALA A 49 3.08 3.07 2.51
N LEU A 50 2.91 4.40 2.64
CA LEU A 50 3.40 5.16 3.78
C LEU A 50 2.63 4.80 5.06
N GLU A 51 1.32 4.60 4.95
CA GLU A 51 0.47 4.18 6.05
C GLU A 51 0.82 2.76 6.54
N VAL A 52 1.07 1.83 5.61
CA VAL A 52 1.54 0.47 5.96
C VAL A 52 2.91 0.52 6.66
N ALA A 53 3.81 1.38 6.20
CA ALA A 53 5.11 1.57 6.85
C ALA A 53 4.95 2.16 8.27
N CYS A 54 4.02 3.09 8.46
CA CYS A 54 3.71 3.64 9.78
C CYS A 54 3.22 2.55 10.74
N GLN A 55 2.28 1.71 10.30
CA GLN A 55 1.79 0.57 11.08
C GLN A 55 2.92 -0.41 11.43
N ALA A 56 3.81 -0.71 10.49
CA ALA A 56 4.94 -1.61 10.75
C ALA A 56 5.87 -1.07 11.86
N GLU A 57 6.14 0.24 11.84
CA GLU A 57 6.94 0.90 12.89
C GLU A 57 6.22 0.94 14.25
N GLU A 58 4.91 1.15 14.28
CA GLU A 58 4.11 1.05 15.51
C GLU A 58 4.18 -0.37 16.11
N HIS A 59 4.01 -1.39 15.28
CA HIS A 59 4.14 -2.78 15.72
C HIS A 59 5.52 -3.11 16.27
N ARG A 60 6.58 -2.56 15.63
CA ARG A 60 7.96 -2.72 16.11
C ARG A 60 8.18 -2.04 17.46
N ARG A 61 7.64 -0.84 17.65
CA ARG A 61 7.69 -0.13 18.94
C ARG A 61 6.98 -0.90 20.03
N ASP A 62 5.80 -1.44 19.75
CA ASP A 62 5.04 -2.24 20.71
C ASP A 62 5.79 -3.51 21.13
N ALA A 63 6.46 -4.18 20.19
CA ALA A 63 7.27 -5.36 20.49
C ALA A 63 8.42 -5.00 21.47
N VAL A 64 9.19 -3.97 21.14
CA VAL A 64 10.30 -3.50 22.00
C VAL A 64 9.80 -3.04 23.37
N GLN A 65 8.65 -2.37 23.43
CA GLN A 65 8.06 -1.91 24.68
C GLN A 65 7.70 -3.08 25.60
N ARG A 66 7.15 -4.17 25.06
CA ARG A 66 6.85 -5.39 25.84
C ARG A 66 8.13 -6.02 26.40
N ASP A 67 9.21 -6.02 25.64
CA ASP A 67 10.50 -6.56 26.10
C ASP A 67 11.10 -5.71 27.23
N VAL A 68 11.02 -4.39 27.12
CA VAL A 68 11.43 -3.46 28.18
C VAL A 68 10.60 -3.69 29.44
N GLU A 69 9.28 -3.80 29.32
CA GLU A 69 8.40 -4.08 30.46
C GLU A 69 8.72 -5.43 31.12
N ARG A 70 8.95 -6.48 30.33
CA ARG A 70 9.33 -7.80 30.82
C ARG A 70 10.64 -7.73 31.61
N THR A 71 11.64 -7.06 31.05
CA THR A 71 12.96 -6.86 31.68
C THR A 71 12.86 -6.03 32.96
N GLN A 72 12.05 -4.97 32.95
CA GLN A 72 11.81 -4.16 34.15
C GLN A 72 11.11 -4.93 35.26
N ARG A 73 10.11 -5.76 34.92
CA ARG A 73 9.44 -6.64 35.90
C ARG A 73 10.41 -7.63 36.50
N LEU A 74 11.26 -8.23 35.68
CA LEU A 74 12.31 -9.14 36.13
C LEU A 74 13.30 -8.43 37.07
N HIS A 75 13.77 -7.23 36.68
CA HIS A 75 14.70 -6.45 37.49
C HIS A 75 14.10 -6.07 38.85
N ARG A 76 12.83 -5.65 38.88
CA ARG A 76 12.12 -5.38 40.14
C ARG A 76 12.01 -6.62 41.01
N ALA A 77 11.71 -7.77 40.43
CA ALA A 77 11.64 -9.04 41.17
C ALA A 77 12.99 -9.42 41.80
N MET A 78 14.10 -9.24 41.05
CA MET A 78 15.45 -9.47 41.58
C MET A 78 15.82 -8.53 42.74
N GLN A 79 15.38 -7.26 42.68
CA GLN A 79 15.62 -6.30 43.76
C GLN A 79 14.79 -6.61 45.02
N SER A 80 13.57 -7.13 44.85
CA SER A 80 12.68 -7.42 45.98
C SER A 80 12.97 -8.74 46.69
N ASP A 81 13.52 -9.74 45.99
CA ASP A 81 13.71 -11.08 46.54
C ASP A 81 15.12 -11.65 46.22
N PRO A 82 16.02 -11.74 47.20
CA PRO A 82 17.34 -12.32 47.00
C PRO A 82 17.30 -13.83 46.69
N ALA A 83 16.22 -14.55 47.02
CA ALA A 83 16.06 -15.96 46.66
C ALA A 83 15.86 -16.15 45.14
N VAL A 84 15.34 -15.13 44.44
CA VAL A 84 15.26 -15.14 42.97
C VAL A 84 16.65 -15.08 42.35
N ILE A 85 17.57 -14.30 42.93
CA ILE A 85 18.97 -14.22 42.48
C ILE A 85 19.65 -15.57 42.61
N ASP A 86 19.47 -16.27 43.74
CA ASP A 86 20.10 -17.58 43.97
C ASP A 86 19.55 -18.64 43.00
N ARG A 87 18.24 -18.62 42.72
CA ARG A 87 17.63 -19.50 41.70
C ARG A 87 18.13 -19.20 40.30
N LEU A 88 18.26 -17.91 39.95
CA LEU A 88 18.73 -17.49 38.63
C LEU A 88 20.21 -17.83 38.45
N ALA A 89 21.04 -17.63 39.47
CA ALA A 89 22.45 -18.01 39.46
C ALA A 89 22.64 -19.52 39.30
N ARG A 90 21.82 -20.34 39.97
CA ARG A 90 21.84 -21.81 39.79
C ARG A 90 21.40 -22.23 38.40
N ARG A 91 20.38 -21.58 37.82
CA ARG A 91 19.82 -21.93 36.51
C ARG A 91 20.68 -21.47 35.33
N GLU A 92 21.12 -20.21 35.33
CA GLU A 92 21.80 -19.60 34.17
C GLU A 92 23.32 -19.68 34.27
N LEU A 93 23.88 -19.45 35.46
CA LEU A 93 25.33 -19.50 35.65
C LEU A 93 25.84 -20.90 36.01
N THR A 94 24.93 -21.88 36.09
CA THR A 94 25.22 -23.24 36.60
C THR A 94 25.97 -23.17 37.94
N PHE A 95 25.67 -22.16 38.75
CA PHE A 95 26.38 -21.93 40.00
C PHE A 95 26.12 -23.12 40.94
N ARG A 96 27.21 -23.76 41.39
CA ARG A 96 27.17 -24.87 42.35
C ARG A 96 27.83 -24.42 43.64
N GLN A 97 27.14 -24.60 44.75
CA GLN A 97 27.71 -24.32 46.05
C GLN A 97 28.78 -25.37 46.38
N ALA A 98 29.93 -24.96 46.92
CA ALA A 98 31.00 -25.88 47.24
C ALA A 98 30.54 -26.91 48.29
N GLY A 99 30.46 -28.20 47.89
CA GLY A 99 29.96 -29.30 48.71
C GLY A 99 28.57 -29.83 48.35
N GLU A 100 27.89 -29.24 47.36
CA GLU A 100 26.56 -29.68 46.92
C GLU A 100 26.68 -30.96 46.06
N GLN A 101 26.35 -32.12 46.64
CA GLN A 101 26.40 -33.42 45.97
C GLN A 101 25.16 -33.59 45.10
N THR A 102 25.32 -33.45 43.79
CA THR A 102 24.21 -33.60 42.84
C THR A 102 23.86 -35.07 42.68
N VAL A 103 22.74 -35.49 43.25
CA VAL A 103 22.12 -36.78 42.91
C VAL A 103 21.50 -36.62 41.53
N LEU A 104 22.11 -37.28 40.56
CA LEU A 104 21.64 -37.32 39.18
C LEU A 104 20.34 -38.14 39.17
N VAL A 105 19.20 -37.46 39.35
CA VAL A 105 17.90 -38.08 39.12
C VAL A 105 17.80 -38.29 37.62
N ALA A 106 18.08 -39.52 37.19
CA ALA A 106 17.81 -39.96 35.83
C ALA A 106 16.30 -39.88 35.60
N LEU A 107 15.82 -38.74 35.08
CA LEU A 107 14.51 -38.71 34.46
C LEU A 107 14.55 -39.68 33.28
N PRO A 108 13.56 -40.57 33.12
CA PRO A 108 13.51 -41.47 31.99
C PRO A 108 13.53 -40.66 30.71
N ALA A 109 14.40 -41.07 29.78
CA ALA A 109 14.60 -40.46 28.48
C ALA A 109 13.28 -40.37 27.69
N SER A 110 12.53 -39.30 27.90
CA SER A 110 11.53 -38.81 26.96
C SER A 110 12.26 -37.82 26.06
N GLY A 111 12.99 -38.38 25.09
CA GLY A 111 13.88 -37.68 24.17
C GLY A 111 13.20 -36.79 23.13
N ASP A 112 12.07 -36.16 23.47
CA ASP A 112 11.30 -35.31 22.54
C ASP A 112 10.89 -33.95 23.12
N ILE A 113 11.24 -33.61 24.37
CA ILE A 113 10.74 -32.37 25.02
C ILE A 113 11.81 -31.27 25.11
N LEU A 114 13.08 -31.58 24.80
CA LEU A 114 14.20 -30.64 24.94
C LEU A 114 14.54 -29.86 23.65
N GLU A 115 14.10 -30.30 22.47
CA GLU A 115 14.20 -29.48 21.25
C GLU A 115 13.10 -28.42 21.15
N SER A 116 11.96 -28.58 21.84
CA SER A 116 10.83 -27.64 21.74
C SER A 116 10.94 -26.40 22.64
N GLN A 117 11.96 -26.28 23.50
CA GLN A 117 12.13 -25.10 24.38
C GLN A 117 13.21 -24.11 23.90
N SER A 118 14.09 -24.50 22.98
CA SER A 118 15.07 -23.56 22.38
C SER A 118 14.49 -22.72 21.24
N GLU A 119 13.30 -23.04 20.72
CA GLU A 119 12.57 -22.18 19.77
C GLU A 119 11.59 -21.20 20.46
N SER A 120 11.44 -21.26 21.79
CA SER A 120 10.53 -20.35 22.52
C SER A 120 11.18 -19.03 22.97
N ASP A 121 12.45 -18.79 22.63
CA ASP A 121 13.11 -17.49 22.77
C ASP A 121 13.25 -16.74 21.44
N GLY A 122 12.82 -17.38 20.34
CA GLY A 122 12.33 -16.66 19.18
C GLY A 122 10.94 -16.17 19.54
N LEU A 123 10.82 -14.88 19.89
CA LEU A 123 9.57 -14.14 19.72
C LEU A 123 8.91 -14.69 18.46
N ALA A 124 7.80 -15.42 18.62
CA ALA A 124 6.91 -15.68 17.52
C ALA A 124 6.49 -14.29 17.04
N GLU A 125 7.28 -13.75 16.11
CA GLU A 125 7.00 -12.59 15.31
C GLU A 125 5.72 -13.00 14.61
N MET A 126 4.58 -12.72 15.27
CA MET A 126 3.30 -12.92 14.66
C MET A 126 3.42 -12.16 13.35
N PRO A 127 3.27 -12.84 12.19
CA PRO A 127 3.52 -12.21 10.91
C PRO A 127 2.67 -10.95 10.89
N PHE A 128 3.33 -9.81 10.76
CA PHE A 128 2.64 -8.52 10.77
C PHE A 128 1.65 -8.55 9.62
N VAL A 129 0.36 -8.66 9.95
CA VAL A 129 -0.72 -8.54 9.00
C VAL A 129 -1.13 -7.07 9.04
N PRO A 130 -0.70 -6.24 8.08
CA PRO A 130 -1.12 -4.84 8.04
C PRO A 130 -2.65 -4.78 8.01
N ARG A 131 -3.22 -3.84 8.75
CA ARG A 131 -4.68 -3.67 8.74
C ARG A 131 -5.08 -3.19 7.35
N PRO A 132 -6.13 -3.77 6.73
CA PRO A 132 -6.63 -3.27 5.45
C PRO A 132 -7.00 -1.80 5.61
N ILE A 133 -6.31 -0.93 4.87
CA ILE A 133 -6.64 0.49 4.83
C ILE A 133 -7.94 0.61 4.04
N GLU A 134 -9.03 0.95 4.72
CA GLU A 134 -10.32 1.15 4.07
C GLU A 134 -10.23 2.36 3.14
N PRO A 135 -10.46 2.18 1.83
CA PRO A 135 -10.49 3.31 0.92
C PRO A 135 -11.70 4.19 1.27
N PRO A 136 -11.63 5.52 1.05
CA PRO A 136 -12.76 6.40 1.28
C PRO A 136 -13.97 5.91 0.48
N ILE A 137 -15.15 6.03 1.08
CA ILE A 137 -16.45 5.52 0.59
C ILE A 137 -16.66 5.69 -0.94
N PRO A 138 -16.37 6.84 -1.57
CA PRO A 138 -16.55 6.97 -3.02
C PRO A 138 -15.65 6.01 -3.82
N ILE A 139 -14.41 5.80 -3.41
CA ILE A 139 -13.45 4.90 -4.08
C ILE A 139 -13.87 3.44 -3.87
N ALA A 140 -14.35 3.10 -2.67
CA ALA A 140 -14.87 1.76 -2.37
C ALA A 140 -16.05 1.38 -3.29
N ARG A 141 -16.98 2.32 -3.51
CA ARG A 141 -18.11 2.12 -4.42
C ARG A 141 -17.68 2.00 -5.88
N LEU A 142 -16.72 2.82 -6.31
CA LEU A 142 -16.20 2.74 -7.67
C LEU A 142 -15.56 1.37 -7.91
N ARG A 143 -14.74 0.91 -6.96
CA ARG A 143 -14.09 -0.40 -7.02
C ARG A 143 -15.10 -1.55 -7.08
N ALA A 144 -16.21 -1.46 -6.34
CA ALA A 144 -17.26 -2.47 -6.39
C ALA A 144 -17.99 -2.54 -7.75
N LEU A 145 -17.92 -1.47 -8.56
CA LEU A 145 -18.53 -1.40 -9.89
C LEU A 145 -17.56 -1.84 -11.00
N LEU A 146 -16.25 -1.79 -10.75
CA LEU A 146 -15.23 -2.17 -11.73
C LEU A 146 -14.99 -3.69 -11.68
N PRO A 147 -14.80 -4.35 -12.84
CA PRO A 147 -14.38 -5.75 -12.86
C PRO A 147 -13.00 -5.93 -12.20
N ASP A 148 -12.69 -7.14 -11.72
CA ASP A 148 -11.41 -7.53 -11.09
C ASP A 148 -10.24 -7.57 -12.10
N TYR A 149 -10.01 -6.48 -12.82
CA TYR A 149 -8.80 -6.26 -13.60
C TYR A 149 -7.71 -5.67 -12.71
N ASP A 150 -6.48 -6.08 -12.95
CA ASP A 150 -5.30 -5.49 -12.31
C ASP A 150 -4.97 -4.11 -12.93
N TYR A 151 -5.85 -3.15 -12.69
CA TYR A 151 -5.66 -1.75 -13.09
C TYR A 151 -4.40 -1.16 -12.46
N ALA A 152 -4.00 -1.66 -11.29
CA ALA A 152 -2.79 -1.21 -10.62
C ALA A 152 -1.54 -1.55 -11.46
N GLN A 153 -1.50 -2.71 -12.11
CA GLN A 153 -0.38 -3.06 -12.99
C GLN A 153 -0.34 -2.18 -14.25
N VAL A 154 -1.50 -1.88 -14.85
CA VAL A 154 -1.58 -1.08 -16.08
C VAL A 154 -1.25 0.39 -15.85
N PHE A 155 -1.68 0.98 -14.74
CA PHE A 155 -1.46 2.42 -14.49
C PHE A 155 -0.21 2.72 -13.66
N CYS A 156 0.30 1.75 -12.89
CA CYS A 156 1.46 1.96 -12.03
C CYS A 156 2.76 1.34 -12.56
N SER A 157 2.74 0.59 -13.67
CA SER A 157 3.99 0.13 -14.27
C SER A 157 4.77 1.32 -14.86
N GLY A 158 6.06 1.41 -14.52
CA GLY A 158 6.91 2.54 -14.92
C GLY A 158 7.06 2.69 -16.43
N GLU A 159 6.87 1.61 -17.19
CA GLU A 159 6.98 1.58 -18.64
C GLU A 159 5.71 2.05 -19.37
N THR A 160 4.53 1.69 -18.87
CA THR A 160 3.24 2.02 -19.51
C THR A 160 2.73 3.41 -19.10
N ARG A 161 3.03 3.86 -17.87
CA ARG A 161 2.60 5.17 -17.36
C ARG A 161 2.94 6.34 -18.28
N PRO A 162 4.20 6.53 -18.74
CA PRO A 162 4.52 7.64 -19.63
C PRO A 162 3.83 7.52 -20.99
N ILE A 163 3.57 6.31 -21.47
CA ILE A 163 2.86 6.06 -22.74
C ILE A 163 1.40 6.51 -22.61
N ILE A 164 0.69 6.08 -21.56
CA ILE A 164 -0.72 6.45 -21.33
C ILE A 164 -0.84 7.95 -21.09
N MET A 165 0.06 8.52 -20.28
CA MET A 165 0.10 9.96 -20.03
C MET A 165 0.33 10.72 -21.35
N GLY A 166 1.29 10.30 -22.17
CA GLY A 166 1.55 10.88 -23.48
C GLY A 166 0.35 10.78 -24.43
N MET A 167 -0.33 9.62 -24.47
CA MET A 167 -1.55 9.45 -25.25
C MET A 167 -2.67 10.37 -24.80
N SER A 168 -2.89 10.52 -23.48
CA SER A 168 -3.94 11.40 -22.93
C SER A 168 -3.68 12.89 -23.24
N VAL A 169 -2.43 13.34 -23.09
CA VAL A 169 -2.02 14.71 -23.45
C VAL A 169 -2.13 14.92 -24.95
N GLY A 170 -1.75 13.93 -25.76
CA GLY A 170 -1.92 13.95 -27.21
C GLY A 170 -3.38 14.07 -27.61
N LEU A 171 -4.28 13.33 -26.97
CA LEU A 171 -5.72 13.38 -27.21
C LEU A 171 -6.31 14.76 -26.88
N LEU A 172 -5.91 15.35 -25.75
CA LEU A 172 -6.28 16.72 -25.40
C LEU A 172 -5.74 17.74 -26.40
N GLY A 173 -4.48 17.58 -26.83
CA GLY A 173 -3.86 18.42 -27.85
C GLY A 173 -4.59 18.35 -29.19
N ILE A 174 -4.95 17.15 -29.65
CA ILE A 174 -5.72 16.93 -30.88
C ILE A 174 -7.11 17.54 -30.75
N ALA A 175 -7.80 17.35 -29.63
CA ALA A 175 -9.10 17.95 -29.38
C ALA A 175 -9.03 19.48 -29.43
N LEU A 176 -8.04 20.09 -28.77
CA LEU A 176 -7.82 21.53 -28.81
C LEU A 176 -7.45 22.00 -30.20
N TRP A 177 -6.61 21.29 -30.93
CA TRP A 177 -6.19 21.66 -32.29
C TRP A 177 -7.32 21.58 -33.29
N LEU A 178 -8.12 20.51 -33.24
CA LEU A 178 -9.24 20.26 -34.14
C LEU A 178 -10.35 21.31 -33.98
N PHE A 179 -10.62 21.73 -32.74
CA PHE A 179 -11.67 22.70 -32.41
C PHE A 179 -11.15 24.11 -32.15
N SER A 180 -9.84 24.35 -32.32
CA SER A 180 -9.28 25.69 -32.20
C SER A 180 -9.91 26.56 -33.28
N PRO A 181 -10.60 27.66 -32.92
CA PRO A 181 -11.20 28.54 -33.91
C PRO A 181 -10.07 29.12 -34.75
N ARG A 182 -9.96 28.67 -36.01
CA ARG A 182 -9.11 29.32 -37.01
C ARG A 182 -9.59 30.77 -37.08
N ARG A 183 -8.81 31.68 -36.47
CA ARG A 183 -9.08 33.11 -36.55
C ARG A 183 -9.18 33.45 -38.03
N PRO A 184 -10.32 33.96 -38.53
CA PRO A 184 -10.37 34.48 -39.88
C PRO A 184 -9.37 35.65 -39.93
N ALA A 185 -8.39 35.53 -40.82
CA ALA A 185 -7.47 36.61 -41.15
C ALA A 185 -8.18 37.67 -41.99
#